data_AF-A0A951HMN3-F1
#
_entry.id   AF-A0A951HMN3-F1
#
_cell.length_a   1.000
_cell.length_b   1.000
_cell.length_c   1.000
_cell.angle_alpha   90.00
_cell.angle_beta   90.00
_cell.angle_gamma   90.00
#
_symmetry.space_group_name_H-M   'P 1'
#
loop_
_entity.id
_entity.type
_entity.pdbx_description
1 polymer ?
#
loop_
_entity_poly.entity_id
_entity_poly.type
_entity_poly.pdbx_seq_one_letter_code
_entity_poly.pdbx_strand_id
1 'polypeptide(L)'
;MSWRTKSLLLVGVATLAAALPALGQDRDAPKSLLPPGFGDTQNLPPPAPKGEQQQARPQQQQQQASPQAQQQAPQAQQQAAPAAEANAVTEEANGNVLGDVEEVQLDQSALPRPTNYFNIPAGMARPVDAVGPLDPGNFGLGENAFGMREGPQYASLIRQLDAPLPSRWTSILLRRAMLSHLAAPPGVDPVDWVAERAALLLRMGEADAARMLVQSVDVENYTPRMVEVAAQTALATADPAALCPLVGPARSWSNDTVWVLADGMCAALEGESARATALIDQARGQAGTGVDLQLAEKVVGAGAETQRAVDIHWEGVNEINPWRFGL
;
A
#
# COMPACT_ATOMS: atom_id res chain seq x y z
N MET A 1 -45.55 67.29 -27.78
CA MET A 1 -45.36 66.81 -26.39
C MET A 1 -44.18 65.86 -26.38
N SER A 2 -43.18 66.20 -25.57
CA SER A 2 -41.79 65.81 -25.76
C SER A 2 -41.45 64.41 -25.23
N TRP A 3 -40.47 63.80 -25.89
CA TRP A 3 -39.87 62.48 -25.67
C TRP A 3 -39.31 62.25 -24.23
N ARG A 4 -39.33 63.27 -23.37
CA ARG A 4 -38.72 63.23 -22.03
C ARG A 4 -39.56 62.53 -20.96
N THR A 5 -40.86 62.29 -21.19
CA THR A 5 -41.73 61.64 -20.18
C THR A 5 -41.88 60.13 -20.34
N LYS A 6 -41.38 59.52 -21.42
CA LYS A 6 -41.44 58.05 -21.61
C LYS A 6 -40.25 57.28 -21.00
N SER A 7 -39.14 57.96 -20.73
CA SER A 7 -37.93 57.30 -20.17
C SER A 7 -37.95 57.12 -18.65
N LEU A 8 -38.90 57.73 -17.94
CA LEU A 8 -38.99 57.64 -16.48
C LEU A 8 -39.86 56.47 -15.96
N LEU A 9 -40.56 55.75 -16.83
CA LEU A 9 -41.38 54.59 -16.44
C LEU A 9 -40.69 53.22 -16.65
N LEU A 10 -39.51 53.19 -17.29
CA LEU A 10 -38.78 51.94 -17.53
C LEU A 10 -37.64 51.65 -16.55
N VAL A 11 -37.28 52.60 -15.67
CA VAL A 11 -36.26 52.38 -14.63
C VAL A 11 -36.87 51.85 -13.30
N GLY A 12 -38.19 51.95 -13.12
CA GLY A 12 -38.87 51.48 -11.90
C GLY A 12 -39.18 49.97 -11.86
N VAL A 13 -39.05 49.24 -12.97
CA VAL A 13 -39.34 47.80 -13.03
C VAL A 13 -38.07 46.94 -13.07
N ALA A 14 -36.91 47.53 -13.39
CA ALA A 14 -35.64 46.80 -13.45
C ALA A 14 -34.93 46.64 -12.08
N THR A 15 -35.33 47.38 -11.04
CA THR A 15 -34.71 47.29 -9.70
C THR A 15 -35.48 46.40 -8.71
N LEU A 16 -36.62 45.81 -9.09
CA LEU A 16 -37.38 44.89 -8.23
C LEU A 16 -37.05 43.40 -8.44
N ALA A 17 -36.12 43.07 -9.35
CA ALA A 17 -35.71 41.69 -9.64
C ALA A 17 -34.37 41.28 -8.98
N ALA A 18 -33.69 42.19 -8.28
CA ALA A 18 -32.36 41.96 -7.68
C ALA A 18 -32.37 41.88 -6.14
N ALA A 19 -33.50 41.48 -5.54
CA ALA A 19 -33.62 41.26 -4.10
C ALA A 19 -34.52 40.05 -3.81
N LEU A 20 -34.13 38.89 -4.32
CA LEU A 20 -34.60 37.60 -3.83
C LEU A 20 -33.49 37.06 -2.91
N PRO A 21 -33.66 37.11 -1.58
CA PRO A 21 -32.75 36.39 -0.71
C PRO A 21 -32.96 34.90 -0.96
N ALA A 22 -31.84 34.18 -1.09
CA ALA A 22 -31.79 32.74 -1.09
C ALA A 22 -32.48 32.19 0.17
N LEU A 23 -33.75 31.78 0.04
CA LEU A 23 -34.47 30.95 1.00
C LEU A 23 -34.77 29.63 0.28
N GLY A 24 -33.79 28.74 0.27
CA GLY A 24 -33.88 27.48 -0.47
C GLY A 24 -32.80 26.47 -0.12
N GLN A 25 -32.36 26.40 1.14
CA GLN A 25 -31.45 25.34 1.61
C GLN A 25 -31.83 24.68 2.95
N ASP A 26 -33.07 24.86 3.45
CA ASP A 26 -33.51 24.21 4.71
C ASP A 26 -34.55 23.09 4.53
N ARG A 27 -34.57 22.43 3.36
CA ARG A 27 -35.39 21.23 3.16
C ARG A 27 -34.57 20.18 2.45
N ASP A 28 -33.68 19.55 3.22
CA ASP A 28 -33.34 18.13 3.19
C ASP A 28 -31.93 17.94 3.77
N ALA A 29 -31.81 18.10 5.09
CA ALA A 29 -30.72 17.47 5.81
C ALA A 29 -30.79 15.95 5.53
N PRO A 30 -29.65 15.26 5.31
CA PRO A 30 -29.64 13.86 4.94
C PRO A 30 -30.37 13.05 6.03
N LYS A 31 -31.55 12.51 5.69
CA LYS A 31 -32.32 11.70 6.62
C LYS A 31 -31.53 10.41 6.88
N SER A 32 -31.25 10.17 8.16
CA SER A 32 -30.65 8.94 8.66
C SER A 32 -31.41 7.73 8.12
N LEU A 33 -30.72 6.87 7.37
CA LEU A 33 -31.23 5.60 6.86
C LEU A 33 -31.24 4.50 7.94
N LEU A 34 -30.94 4.84 9.20
CA LEU A 34 -31.02 3.89 10.29
C LEU A 34 -32.45 3.79 10.84
N PRO A 35 -32.86 2.60 11.30
CA PRO A 35 -34.13 2.42 12.00
C PRO A 35 -34.28 3.42 13.14
N PRO A 36 -35.51 3.91 13.43
CA PRO A 36 -35.75 4.85 14.52
C PRO A 36 -35.20 4.29 15.84
N GLY A 37 -34.32 5.04 16.51
CA GLY A 37 -33.68 4.71 17.79
C GLY A 37 -32.15 4.66 17.80
N PHE A 38 -31.48 4.71 16.65
CA PHE A 38 -30.01 4.84 16.60
C PHE A 38 -29.58 6.29 16.84
N GLY A 39 -29.03 6.57 18.03
CA GLY A 39 -28.50 7.89 18.43
C GLY A 39 -29.25 8.56 19.57
N ASP A 40 -30.36 7.98 20.06
CA ASP A 40 -31.07 8.50 21.23
C ASP A 40 -30.25 8.24 22.51
N THR A 41 -29.56 9.28 22.97
CA THR A 41 -28.84 9.28 24.26
C THR A 41 -29.75 9.09 25.47
N GLN A 42 -31.07 9.16 25.27
CA GLN A 42 -32.09 8.97 26.32
C GLN A 42 -32.29 7.50 26.74
N ASN A 43 -31.77 6.53 25.97
CA ASN A 43 -31.83 5.10 26.31
C ASN A 43 -30.49 4.49 26.73
N LEU A 44 -29.47 5.31 26.99
CA LEU A 44 -28.21 4.82 27.56
C LEU A 44 -28.42 4.53 29.07
N PRO A 45 -28.05 3.33 29.56
CA PRO A 45 -28.10 3.05 30.99
C PRO A 45 -27.20 4.04 31.76
N PRO A 46 -27.63 4.55 32.93
CA PRO A 46 -26.83 5.51 33.69
C PRO A 46 -25.49 4.90 34.08
N PRO A 47 -24.40 5.68 34.10
CA PRO A 47 -23.09 5.18 34.52
C PRO A 47 -23.18 4.67 35.96
N ALA A 48 -22.74 3.41 36.16
CA ALA A 48 -22.77 2.76 37.45
C ALA A 48 -21.94 3.56 38.49
N PRO A 49 -22.42 3.70 39.73
CA PRO A 49 -21.70 4.40 40.78
C PRO A 49 -20.36 3.71 41.05
N LYS A 50 -19.28 4.50 41.06
CA LYS A 50 -17.92 4.08 41.40
C LYS A 50 -17.86 3.87 42.91
N GLY A 51 -18.25 2.67 43.34
CA GLY A 51 -18.22 2.22 44.73
C GLY A 51 -16.92 1.48 45.08
N GLU A 52 -16.38 1.82 46.23
CA GLU A 52 -15.11 1.41 46.82
C GLU A 52 -15.01 -0.06 47.26
N GLN A 53 -13.78 -0.60 47.10
CA GLN A 53 -13.03 -1.54 47.96
C GLN A 53 -13.52 -2.97 48.26
N GLN A 54 -12.73 -3.97 47.82
CA GLN A 54 -11.95 -4.96 48.62
C GLN A 54 -11.36 -6.02 47.64
N GLN A 55 -10.14 -6.57 47.75
CA GLN A 55 -9.17 -6.68 48.84
C GLN A 55 -7.77 -7.07 48.32
N ALA A 56 -6.77 -6.70 49.13
CA ALA A 56 -5.32 -6.82 49.03
C ALA A 56 -4.70 -8.14 48.52
N ARG A 57 -3.60 -8.01 47.76
CA ARG A 57 -2.48 -8.96 47.68
C ARG A 57 -1.16 -8.20 47.93
N PRO A 58 -0.19 -8.73 48.68
CA PRO A 58 0.91 -7.92 49.22
C PRO A 58 1.95 -7.51 48.16
N GLN A 59 2.27 -6.21 48.12
CA GLN A 59 3.43 -5.67 47.43
C GLN A 59 4.67 -5.79 48.32
N GLN A 60 5.70 -6.49 47.82
CA GLN A 60 7.07 -6.35 48.30
C GLN A 60 7.65 -5.00 47.84
N GLN A 61 8.23 -4.27 48.80
CA GLN A 61 9.03 -3.09 48.58
C GLN A 61 10.20 -3.37 47.63
N GLN A 62 10.35 -2.54 46.60
CA GLN A 62 11.66 -2.24 46.04
C GLN A 62 11.69 -0.76 45.61
N GLN A 63 12.68 -0.06 46.17
CA GLN A 63 12.91 1.37 46.06
C GLN A 63 13.08 1.86 44.62
N GLN A 64 12.52 3.04 44.37
CA GLN A 64 12.92 3.93 43.29
C GLN A 64 14.38 4.38 43.47
N ALA A 65 15.18 4.18 42.42
CA ALA A 65 16.28 5.06 42.05
C ALA A 65 16.33 5.09 40.52
N SER A 66 15.97 6.22 39.93
CA SER A 66 16.05 6.49 38.49
C SER A 66 17.43 7.05 38.16
N PRO A 67 18.23 6.46 37.27
CA PRO A 67 19.33 7.15 36.61
C PRO A 67 18.79 7.90 35.38
N GLN A 68 18.91 9.23 35.37
CA GLN A 68 18.80 10.04 34.15
C GLN A 68 19.93 9.64 33.20
N ALA A 69 19.60 8.99 32.08
CA ALA A 69 20.50 8.84 30.95
C ALA A 69 20.51 10.15 30.14
N GLN A 70 21.64 10.83 30.14
CA GLN A 70 21.93 11.95 29.24
C GLN A 70 22.00 11.41 27.80
N GLN A 71 21.10 11.86 26.95
CA GLN A 71 21.20 11.69 25.50
C GLN A 71 22.19 12.72 24.95
N GLN A 72 23.43 12.31 24.72
CA GLN A 72 24.35 13.02 23.84
C GLN A 72 24.14 12.52 22.41
N ALA A 73 23.70 13.42 21.53
CA ALA A 73 23.68 13.18 20.09
C ALA A 73 25.13 13.16 19.55
N PRO A 74 25.49 12.25 18.62
CA PRO A 74 26.79 12.30 17.96
C PRO A 74 26.87 13.53 17.05
N GLN A 75 27.84 14.42 17.31
CA GLN A 75 28.22 15.48 16.38
C GLN A 75 28.90 14.85 15.16
N ALA A 76 28.29 15.02 13.98
CA ALA A 76 28.96 14.76 12.72
C ALA A 76 30.07 15.80 12.53
N GLN A 77 31.32 15.35 12.52
CA GLN A 77 32.48 16.16 12.12
C GLN A 77 32.40 16.38 10.60
N GLN A 78 32.06 17.60 10.19
CA GLN A 78 32.19 18.05 8.81
C GLN A 78 33.69 18.26 8.52
N GLN A 79 34.24 17.38 7.70
CA GLN A 79 35.55 17.55 7.08
C GLN A 79 35.42 18.55 5.93
N ALA A 80 36.22 19.62 6.00
CA ALA A 80 36.25 20.69 5.01
C ALA A 80 36.79 20.20 3.66
N ALA A 81 36.03 20.45 2.59
CA ALA A 81 36.56 20.53 1.23
C ALA A 81 37.15 21.94 0.99
N PRO A 82 38.22 22.10 0.20
CA PRO A 82 38.80 23.42 -0.06
C PRO A 82 37.90 24.26 -0.97
N ALA A 83 37.85 25.55 -0.66
CA ALA A 83 37.04 26.57 -1.32
C ALA A 83 37.47 26.83 -2.77
N ALA A 84 36.49 26.95 -3.66
CA ALA A 84 36.58 27.77 -4.85
C ALA A 84 35.65 28.98 -4.65
N GLU A 85 36.21 30.17 -4.89
CA GLU A 85 35.65 31.48 -4.61
C GLU A 85 34.46 31.81 -5.53
N ALA A 86 33.36 32.32 -4.97
CA ALA A 86 32.49 33.27 -5.65
C ALA A 86 31.57 34.01 -4.67
N ASN A 87 31.96 35.26 -4.38
CA ASN A 87 31.17 36.45 -4.12
C ASN A 87 29.90 36.43 -3.25
N ALA A 88 29.99 37.26 -2.22
CA ALA A 88 28.92 37.74 -1.35
C ALA A 88 27.79 38.43 -2.10
N VAL A 89 26.55 38.13 -1.70
CA VAL A 89 25.51 39.14 -1.47
C VAL A 89 24.80 38.80 -0.16
N THR A 90 24.91 39.71 0.79
CA THR A 90 24.17 39.74 2.06
C THR A 90 22.81 40.39 1.84
N GLU A 91 21.72 39.76 2.29
CA GLU A 91 20.56 40.36 2.99
C GLU A 91 19.54 39.24 3.28
N GLU A 92 19.56 38.74 4.51
CA GLU A 92 18.56 38.99 5.56
C GLU A 92 17.34 38.06 5.48
N ALA A 93 17.30 37.13 6.43
CA ALA A 93 16.21 36.22 6.68
C ALA A 93 14.98 36.97 7.22
N ASN A 94 13.80 36.76 6.63
CA ASN A 94 12.51 36.91 7.31
C ASN A 94 11.41 36.10 6.60
N GLY A 95 10.75 35.23 7.37
CA GLY A 95 9.36 34.82 7.15
C GLY A 95 9.11 33.60 6.26
N ASN A 96 8.70 32.49 6.89
CA ASN A 96 7.89 31.47 6.23
C ASN A 96 6.64 32.14 5.62
N VAL A 97 6.66 32.33 4.31
CA VAL A 97 5.47 32.58 3.50
C VAL A 97 5.43 31.43 2.50
N LEU A 98 4.33 30.67 2.49
CA LEU A 98 4.00 29.79 1.37
C LEU A 98 3.81 30.70 0.17
N GLY A 99 4.89 30.94 -0.58
CA GLY A 99 4.84 31.63 -1.86
C GLY A 99 4.04 30.80 -2.85
N ASP A 100 3.27 31.47 -3.69
CA ASP A 100 2.57 30.88 -4.82
C ASP A 100 3.54 29.99 -5.60
N VAL A 101 3.33 28.68 -5.51
CA VAL A 101 4.05 27.71 -6.33
C VAL A 101 3.51 27.85 -7.73
N GLU A 102 4.28 28.53 -8.58
CA GLU A 102 4.08 28.47 -10.02
C GLU A 102 4.15 26.99 -10.42
N GLU A 103 3.04 26.45 -10.92
CA GLU A 103 2.95 25.07 -11.40
C GLU A 103 3.88 24.97 -12.60
N VAL A 104 5.13 24.55 -12.35
CA VAL A 104 6.04 24.19 -13.42
C VAL A 104 5.42 22.99 -14.12
N GLN A 105 4.80 23.21 -15.28
CA GLN A 105 4.41 22.13 -16.19
C GLN A 105 5.70 21.43 -16.64
N LEU A 106 6.13 20.46 -15.84
CA LEU A 106 7.14 19.49 -16.20
C LEU A 106 6.52 18.60 -17.27
N ASP A 107 7.16 18.55 -18.43
CA ASP A 107 6.83 17.57 -19.45
C ASP A 107 7.13 16.17 -18.88
N GLN A 108 6.11 15.53 -18.32
CA GLN A 108 6.21 14.21 -17.70
C GLN A 108 6.68 13.15 -18.69
N SER A 109 6.49 13.36 -20.00
CA SER A 109 6.96 12.44 -21.04
C SER A 109 8.47 12.54 -21.29
N ALA A 110 9.10 13.64 -20.88
CA ALA A 110 10.53 13.89 -21.01
C ALA A 110 11.32 13.59 -19.72
N LEU A 111 10.63 13.37 -18.59
CA LEU A 111 11.30 12.88 -17.38
C LEU A 111 11.76 11.43 -17.64
N PRO A 112 13.05 11.11 -17.44
CA PRO A 112 13.49 9.73 -17.49
C PRO A 112 12.62 8.98 -16.47
N ARG A 113 11.86 8.00 -16.97
CA ARG A 113 11.04 7.11 -16.14
C ARG A 113 11.92 6.69 -14.95
N PRO A 114 11.49 6.84 -13.69
CA PRO A 114 12.26 6.33 -12.57
C PRO A 114 12.37 4.83 -12.79
N THR A 115 13.47 4.42 -13.41
CA THR A 115 13.89 3.03 -13.37
C THR A 115 14.13 2.80 -11.90
N ASN A 116 13.22 2.08 -11.25
CA ASN A 116 13.32 1.71 -9.85
C ASN A 116 14.62 0.95 -9.62
N TYR A 117 15.70 1.70 -9.44
CA TYR A 117 17.00 1.29 -8.98
C TYR A 117 17.54 2.53 -8.28
N PHE A 118 16.95 2.86 -7.13
CA PHE A 118 17.81 3.42 -6.10
C PHE A 118 18.83 2.32 -5.84
N ASN A 119 20.00 2.41 -6.48
CA ASN A 119 21.10 1.49 -6.21
C ASN A 119 21.31 1.53 -4.70
N ILE A 120 20.91 0.46 -4.03
CA ILE A 120 21.07 0.38 -2.59
C ILE A 120 22.57 0.52 -2.33
N PRO A 121 23.01 1.50 -1.53
CA PRO A 121 24.44 1.69 -1.28
C PRO A 121 25.09 0.38 -0.85
N ALA A 122 26.34 0.15 -1.26
CA ALA A 122 27.04 -1.08 -0.91
C ALA A 122 27.00 -1.33 0.61
N GLY A 123 26.55 -2.51 1.02
CA GLY A 123 26.38 -2.87 2.43
C GLY A 123 25.05 -2.45 3.08
N MET A 124 24.17 -1.73 2.36
CA MET A 124 22.82 -1.37 2.84
C MET A 124 21.73 -2.30 2.30
N ALA A 125 22.06 -3.21 1.39
CA ALA A 125 21.15 -4.22 0.88
C ALA A 125 20.71 -5.16 2.00
N ARG A 126 19.44 -5.56 1.99
CA ARG A 126 18.93 -6.54 2.93
C ARG A 126 19.59 -7.88 2.63
N PRO A 127 20.15 -8.54 3.66
CA PRO A 127 20.78 -9.83 3.47
C PRO A 127 19.73 -10.89 3.14
N VAL A 128 20.08 -11.83 2.25
CA VAL A 128 19.19 -12.92 1.80
C VAL A 128 19.56 -14.28 2.38
N ASP A 129 20.67 -14.36 3.11
CA ASP A 129 21.19 -15.59 3.71
C ASP A 129 20.25 -16.15 4.78
N ALA A 130 19.69 -15.27 5.62
CA ALA A 130 18.63 -15.58 6.56
C ALA A 130 17.57 -14.49 6.53
N VAL A 131 16.31 -14.90 6.45
CA VAL A 131 15.19 -13.98 6.24
C VAL A 131 14.02 -14.35 7.14
N GLY A 132 13.42 -13.33 7.76
CA GLY A 132 12.21 -13.45 8.56
C GLY A 132 12.19 -12.49 9.74
N PRO A 133 11.02 -11.94 10.12
CA PRO A 133 10.93 -10.95 11.20
C PRO A 133 11.03 -11.52 12.62
N LEU A 134 10.97 -12.85 12.81
CA LEU A 134 10.96 -13.45 14.15
C LEU A 134 12.29 -14.11 14.51
N ASP A 135 13.03 -13.50 15.42
CA ASP A 135 14.23 -14.07 16.03
C ASP A 135 13.90 -15.02 17.20
N PRO A 136 14.81 -15.93 17.60
CA PRO A 136 14.61 -16.81 18.76
C PRO A 136 14.19 -16.08 20.05
N GLY A 137 14.67 -14.86 20.25
CA GLY A 137 14.32 -14.00 21.38
C GLY A 137 12.89 -13.44 21.33
N ASN A 138 12.25 -13.44 20.16
CA ASN A 138 10.88 -12.96 19.93
C ASN A 138 10.02 -14.04 19.28
N PHE A 139 9.96 -15.20 19.92
CA PHE A 139 9.15 -16.33 19.45
C PHE A 139 9.51 -16.79 18.02
N GLY A 140 10.72 -16.58 17.54
CA GLY A 140 11.25 -17.24 16.36
C GLY A 140 11.70 -18.67 16.66
N LEU A 141 12.06 -19.40 15.62
CA LEU A 141 12.90 -20.59 15.71
C LEU A 141 14.37 -20.17 15.53
N GLY A 142 15.31 -21.04 15.92
CA GLY A 142 16.73 -20.84 15.64
C GLY A 142 17.01 -20.78 14.14
N GLU A 143 18.00 -20.00 13.72
CA GLU A 143 18.37 -19.79 12.31
C GLU A 143 18.55 -21.10 11.52
N ASN A 144 19.06 -22.14 12.18
CA ASN A 144 19.29 -23.47 11.63
C ASN A 144 18.19 -24.48 11.98
N ALA A 145 16.94 -24.05 12.25
CA ALA A 145 15.87 -24.94 12.72
C ALA A 145 15.47 -26.04 11.72
N PHE A 146 15.71 -25.82 10.42
CA PHE A 146 15.51 -26.84 9.38
C PHE A 146 16.70 -27.81 9.26
N GLY A 147 17.78 -27.56 10.00
CA GLY A 147 19.00 -28.39 10.04
C GLY A 147 19.71 -28.50 8.69
N MET A 148 20.60 -29.48 8.59
CA MET A 148 21.45 -29.71 7.41
C MET A 148 20.81 -30.67 6.38
N ARG A 149 19.49 -30.87 6.43
CA ARG A 149 18.80 -31.77 5.49
C ARG A 149 18.60 -31.09 4.13
N GLU A 150 18.36 -31.91 3.11
CA GLU A 150 18.19 -31.48 1.73
C GLU A 150 17.02 -30.49 1.58
N GLY A 151 17.34 -29.23 1.30
CA GLY A 151 16.36 -28.17 1.10
C GLY A 151 15.29 -28.45 0.05
N PRO A 152 15.60 -29.12 -1.09
CA PRO A 152 14.58 -29.45 -2.09
C PRO A 152 13.44 -30.29 -1.52
N GLN A 153 13.71 -31.15 -0.53
CA GLN A 153 12.68 -31.94 0.14
C GLN A 153 11.76 -31.05 0.98
N TYR A 154 12.31 -30.10 1.73
CA TYR A 154 11.52 -29.13 2.50
C TYR A 154 10.66 -28.25 1.60
N ALA A 155 11.23 -27.73 0.51
CA ALA A 155 10.49 -26.94 -0.47
C ALA A 155 9.34 -27.77 -1.10
N SER A 156 9.59 -29.05 -1.42
CA SER A 156 8.55 -29.95 -1.92
C SER A 156 7.45 -30.20 -0.90
N LEU A 157 7.79 -30.44 0.36
CA LEU A 157 6.82 -30.64 1.44
C LEU A 157 5.97 -29.37 1.65
N ILE A 158 6.59 -28.20 1.62
CA ILE A 158 5.89 -26.92 1.72
C ILE A 158 4.89 -26.76 0.57
N ARG A 159 5.29 -27.04 -0.68
CA ARG A 159 4.41 -26.94 -1.85
C ARG A 159 3.24 -27.91 -1.82
N GLN A 160 3.45 -29.12 -1.30
CA GLN A 160 2.43 -30.17 -1.21
C GLN A 160 1.53 -30.03 0.03
N LEU A 161 1.87 -29.16 0.98
CA LEU A 161 1.06 -28.98 2.18
C LEU A 161 -0.25 -28.26 1.83
N ASP A 162 -1.35 -28.99 1.97
CA ASP A 162 -2.69 -28.46 1.84
C ASP A 162 -3.04 -27.53 3.02
N ALA A 163 -3.70 -26.43 2.70
CA ALA A 163 -4.26 -25.49 3.67
C ALA A 163 -5.74 -25.24 3.34
N PRO A 164 -6.61 -24.95 4.34
CA PRO A 164 -6.29 -24.66 5.73
C PRO A 164 -5.94 -25.91 6.56
N LEU A 165 -5.10 -25.73 7.58
CA LEU A 165 -4.72 -26.81 8.50
C LEU A 165 -5.87 -27.13 9.47
N PRO A 166 -6.09 -28.41 9.82
CA PRO A 166 -7.20 -28.82 10.69
C PRO A 166 -7.08 -28.35 12.14
N SER A 167 -5.89 -27.94 12.57
CA SER A 167 -5.59 -27.51 13.94
C SER A 167 -5.14 -26.05 13.97
N ARG A 168 -5.86 -25.23 14.74
CA ARG A 168 -5.49 -23.84 14.99
C ARG A 168 -4.09 -23.71 15.58
N TRP A 169 -3.72 -24.57 16.54
CA TRP A 169 -2.39 -24.55 17.15
C TRP A 169 -1.30 -24.91 16.15
N THR A 170 -1.58 -25.85 15.24
CA THR A 170 -0.65 -26.18 14.15
C THR A 170 -0.51 -25.02 13.17
N SER A 171 -1.60 -24.33 12.84
CA SER A 171 -1.56 -23.12 12.00
C SER A 171 -0.73 -22.01 12.63
N ILE A 172 -0.91 -21.75 13.93
CA ILE A 172 -0.13 -20.74 14.66
C ILE A 172 1.37 -21.12 14.69
N LEU A 173 1.67 -22.38 14.98
CA LEU A 173 3.05 -22.86 15.02
C LEU A 173 3.72 -22.82 13.64
N LEU A 174 2.99 -23.20 12.59
CA LEU A 174 3.50 -23.16 11.22
C LEU A 174 3.70 -21.72 10.75
N ARG A 175 2.77 -20.81 11.02
CA ARG A 175 2.95 -19.37 10.75
C ARG A 175 4.21 -18.84 11.42
N ARG A 176 4.40 -19.16 12.71
CA ARG A 176 5.61 -18.81 13.47
C ARG A 176 6.88 -19.37 12.82
N ALA A 177 6.86 -20.64 12.42
CA ALA A 177 7.99 -21.27 11.74
C ALA A 177 8.29 -20.58 10.40
N MET A 178 7.27 -20.31 9.59
CA MET A 178 7.41 -19.65 8.29
C MET A 178 7.82 -18.17 8.40
N LEU A 179 7.61 -17.50 9.54
CA LEU A 179 8.06 -16.13 9.80
C LEU A 179 9.39 -16.03 10.56
N SER A 180 9.98 -17.15 10.97
CA SER A 180 11.23 -17.14 11.72
C SER A 180 12.41 -16.65 10.87
N HIS A 181 13.36 -15.94 11.46
CA HIS A 181 14.62 -15.55 10.81
C HIS A 181 15.45 -16.82 10.58
N LEU A 182 15.40 -17.35 9.36
CA LEU A 182 15.91 -18.68 9.03
C LEU A 182 16.81 -18.63 7.83
N ALA A 183 17.93 -19.36 7.93
CA ALA A 183 18.78 -19.62 6.79
C ALA A 183 18.09 -20.57 5.80
N ALA A 184 18.44 -20.42 4.52
CA ALA A 184 18.00 -21.36 3.50
C ALA A 184 18.67 -22.73 3.70
N PRO A 185 17.93 -23.84 3.70
CA PRO A 185 18.54 -25.16 3.79
C PRO A 185 19.42 -25.45 2.57
N PRO A 186 20.44 -26.33 2.70
CA PRO A 186 21.35 -26.65 1.60
C PRO A 186 20.64 -27.11 0.32
N GLY A 187 21.08 -26.58 -0.83
CA GLY A 187 20.58 -26.99 -2.15
C GLY A 187 19.31 -26.27 -2.62
N VAL A 188 18.88 -25.21 -1.92
CA VAL A 188 17.80 -24.31 -2.36
C VAL A 188 18.33 -22.89 -2.41
N ASP A 189 17.94 -22.14 -3.44
CA ASP A 189 18.25 -20.73 -3.53
C ASP A 189 17.60 -19.96 -2.35
N PRO A 190 18.33 -19.07 -1.65
CA PRO A 190 17.78 -18.42 -0.47
C PRO A 190 16.52 -17.59 -0.72
N VAL A 191 16.42 -16.95 -1.89
CA VAL A 191 15.25 -16.15 -2.25
C VAL A 191 14.07 -17.07 -2.62
N ASP A 192 14.32 -18.17 -3.33
CA ASP A 192 13.28 -19.18 -3.58
C ASP A 192 12.77 -19.81 -2.27
N TRP A 193 13.63 -20.00 -1.28
CA TRP A 193 13.21 -20.47 0.05
C TRP A 193 12.26 -19.50 0.74
N VAL A 194 12.52 -18.20 0.66
CA VAL A 194 11.60 -17.15 1.14
C VAL A 194 10.29 -17.20 0.38
N ALA A 195 10.35 -17.35 -0.95
CA ALA A 195 9.17 -17.44 -1.80
C ALA A 195 8.28 -18.65 -1.41
N GLU A 196 8.85 -19.83 -1.15
CA GLU A 196 8.05 -20.99 -0.73
C GLU A 196 7.38 -20.79 0.63
N ARG A 197 8.07 -20.14 1.58
CA ARG A 197 7.51 -19.80 2.89
C ARG A 197 6.36 -18.80 2.75
N ALA A 198 6.53 -17.76 1.94
CA ALA A 198 5.48 -16.77 1.66
C ALA A 198 4.29 -17.40 0.93
N ALA A 199 4.53 -18.27 -0.06
CA ALA A 199 3.48 -18.99 -0.78
C ALA A 199 2.64 -19.88 0.14
N LEU A 200 3.28 -20.53 1.13
CA LEU A 200 2.56 -21.30 2.13
C LEU A 200 1.70 -20.43 3.03
N LEU A 201 2.23 -19.30 3.49
CA LEU A 201 1.47 -18.31 4.25
C LEU A 201 0.25 -17.83 3.47
N LEU A 202 0.37 -17.55 2.16
CA LEU A 202 -0.76 -17.21 1.30
C LEU A 202 -1.82 -18.32 1.25
N ARG A 203 -1.42 -19.58 1.04
CA ARG A 203 -2.35 -20.72 1.05
C ARG A 203 -3.05 -20.89 2.41
N MET A 204 -2.39 -20.50 3.51
CA MET A 204 -2.96 -20.47 4.85
C MET A 204 -3.88 -19.27 5.11
N GLY A 205 -4.01 -18.34 4.17
CA GLY A 205 -4.80 -17.11 4.32
C GLY A 205 -4.07 -15.98 5.06
N GLU A 206 -2.74 -16.06 5.17
CA GLU A 206 -1.90 -15.13 5.92
C GLU A 206 -1.21 -14.13 4.99
N ALA A 207 -2.01 -13.29 4.32
CA ALA A 207 -1.52 -12.33 3.31
C ALA A 207 -0.53 -11.30 3.88
N ASP A 208 -0.83 -10.73 5.05
CA ASP A 208 0.06 -9.77 5.72
C ASP A 208 1.39 -10.41 6.10
N ALA A 209 1.36 -11.65 6.59
CA ALA A 209 2.58 -12.39 6.93
C ALA A 209 3.43 -12.69 5.69
N ALA A 210 2.80 -13.08 4.59
CA ALA A 210 3.49 -13.26 3.32
C ALA A 210 4.13 -11.95 2.84
N ARG A 211 3.41 -10.83 2.96
CA ARG A 211 3.92 -9.48 2.61
C ARG A 211 5.14 -9.10 3.43
N MET A 212 5.16 -9.41 4.73
CA MET A 212 6.34 -9.17 5.58
C MET A 212 7.59 -9.90 5.05
N LEU A 213 7.45 -11.13 4.57
CA LEU A 213 8.57 -11.87 3.98
C LEU A 213 8.95 -11.31 2.60
N VAL A 214 7.97 -11.05 1.74
CA VAL A 214 8.22 -10.54 0.39
C VAL A 214 9.00 -9.23 0.45
N GLN A 215 8.57 -8.30 1.31
CA GLN A 215 9.21 -6.99 1.46
C GLN A 215 10.55 -7.03 2.22
N SER A 216 10.90 -8.16 2.83
CA SER A 216 12.21 -8.33 3.48
C SER A 216 13.34 -8.71 2.51
N VAL A 217 12.99 -9.02 1.26
CA VAL A 217 13.95 -9.24 0.18
C VAL A 217 13.89 -8.04 -0.76
N ASP A 218 15.06 -7.56 -1.19
CA ASP A 218 15.17 -6.49 -2.16
C ASP A 218 14.74 -6.97 -3.55
N VAL A 219 14.00 -6.14 -4.30
CA VAL A 219 13.40 -6.51 -5.59
C VAL A 219 14.47 -6.88 -6.62
N GLU A 220 15.67 -6.29 -6.52
CA GLU A 220 16.84 -6.56 -7.33
C GLU A 220 17.30 -8.02 -7.22
N ASN A 221 17.00 -8.68 -6.09
CA ASN A 221 17.34 -10.08 -5.83
C ASN A 221 16.18 -11.04 -6.17
N TYR A 222 15.04 -10.55 -6.67
CA TYR A 222 13.89 -11.41 -6.91
C TYR A 222 14.17 -12.43 -8.03
N THR A 223 14.06 -13.69 -7.68
CA THR A 223 14.00 -14.80 -8.63
C THR A 223 12.63 -14.84 -9.33
N PRO A 224 12.48 -15.55 -10.47
CA PRO A 224 11.17 -15.72 -11.11
C PRO A 224 10.09 -16.27 -10.16
N ARG A 225 10.47 -17.20 -9.28
CA ARG A 225 9.57 -17.75 -8.26
C ARG A 225 9.17 -16.69 -7.23
N MET A 226 10.10 -15.85 -6.80
CA MET A 226 9.81 -14.75 -5.89
C MET A 226 8.90 -13.70 -6.52
N VAL A 227 9.10 -13.37 -7.81
CA VAL A 227 8.20 -12.46 -8.56
C VAL A 227 6.77 -13.01 -8.59
N GLU A 228 6.59 -14.30 -8.86
CA GLU A 228 5.26 -14.95 -8.86
C GLU A 228 4.58 -14.82 -7.50
N VAL A 229 5.29 -15.17 -6.42
CA VAL A 229 4.74 -15.12 -5.05
C VAL A 229 4.51 -13.68 -4.59
N ALA A 230 5.39 -12.76 -4.96
CA ALA A 230 5.24 -11.34 -4.66
C ALA A 230 4.00 -10.75 -5.33
N ALA A 231 3.73 -11.12 -6.58
CA ALA A 231 2.52 -10.69 -7.29
C ALA A 231 1.25 -11.24 -6.63
N GLN A 232 1.23 -12.53 -6.27
CA GLN A 232 0.11 -13.12 -5.54
C GLN A 232 -0.08 -12.46 -4.17
N THR A 233 1.01 -12.10 -3.49
CA THR A 233 0.98 -11.41 -2.19
C THR A 233 0.43 -10.00 -2.32
N ALA A 234 0.87 -9.24 -3.34
CA ALA A 234 0.36 -7.90 -3.64
C ALA A 234 -1.16 -7.90 -3.80
N LEU A 235 -1.67 -8.79 -4.66
CA LEU A 235 -3.10 -8.99 -4.86
C LEU A 235 -3.80 -9.46 -3.59
N ALA A 236 -3.19 -10.38 -2.84
CA ALA A 236 -3.80 -10.89 -1.62
C ALA A 236 -3.92 -9.83 -0.51
N THR A 237 -3.10 -8.79 -0.57
CA THR A 237 -3.19 -7.61 0.30
C THR A 237 -3.95 -6.44 -0.33
N ALA A 238 -4.64 -6.66 -1.46
CA ALA A 238 -5.38 -5.65 -2.22
C ALA A 238 -4.54 -4.41 -2.58
N ASP A 239 -3.27 -4.63 -2.94
CA ASP A 239 -2.31 -3.58 -3.27
C ASP A 239 -1.83 -3.74 -4.73
N PRO A 240 -2.56 -3.21 -5.72
CA PRO A 240 -2.14 -3.29 -7.12
C PRO A 240 -0.86 -2.49 -7.40
N ALA A 241 -0.53 -1.47 -6.61
CA ALA A 241 0.69 -0.69 -6.78
C ALA A 241 1.95 -1.52 -6.46
N ALA A 242 1.84 -2.50 -5.56
CA ALA A 242 2.93 -3.44 -5.26
C ALA A 242 3.29 -4.36 -6.44
N LEU A 243 2.51 -4.39 -7.53
CA LEU A 243 2.88 -5.09 -8.76
C LEU A 243 3.90 -4.31 -9.62
N CYS A 244 3.95 -2.99 -9.51
CA CYS A 244 4.76 -2.13 -10.38
C CYS A 244 6.26 -2.42 -10.39
N PRO A 245 6.94 -2.67 -9.25
CA PRO A 245 8.35 -3.06 -9.29
C PRO A 245 8.58 -4.45 -9.92
N LEU A 246 7.52 -5.27 -10.06
CA LEU A 246 7.61 -6.63 -10.59
C LEU A 246 7.44 -6.70 -12.11
N VAL A 247 6.75 -5.73 -12.71
CA VAL A 247 6.41 -5.72 -14.15
C VAL A 247 7.66 -5.83 -15.02
N GLY A 248 8.68 -5.01 -14.76
CA GLY A 248 9.93 -5.01 -15.53
C GLY A 248 10.63 -6.38 -15.52
N PRO A 249 10.99 -6.90 -14.33
CA PRO A 249 11.55 -8.23 -14.19
C PRO A 249 10.68 -9.33 -14.81
N ALA A 250 9.36 -9.33 -14.54
CA ALA A 250 8.46 -10.36 -15.03
C ALA A 250 8.36 -10.42 -16.55
N ARG A 251 8.24 -9.26 -17.22
CA ARG A 251 8.12 -9.16 -18.68
C ARG A 251 9.42 -9.53 -19.42
N SER A 252 10.54 -9.65 -18.72
CA SER A 252 11.79 -10.13 -19.32
C SER A 252 11.77 -11.63 -19.64
N TRP A 253 10.90 -12.41 -18.97
CA TRP A 253 10.81 -13.86 -19.11
C TRP A 253 9.39 -14.41 -19.32
N SER A 254 8.34 -13.64 -19.01
CA SER A 254 6.93 -14.00 -19.26
C SER A 254 6.27 -13.05 -20.26
N ASN A 255 5.43 -13.63 -21.13
CA ASN A 255 4.57 -12.92 -22.08
C ASN A 255 3.09 -13.01 -21.68
N ASP A 256 2.80 -13.41 -20.45
CA ASP A 256 1.42 -13.59 -19.98
C ASP A 256 0.68 -12.26 -19.95
N THR A 257 -0.57 -12.24 -20.40
CA THR A 257 -1.39 -11.02 -20.49
C THR A 257 -1.55 -10.33 -19.13
N VAL A 258 -1.47 -11.09 -18.04
CA VAL A 258 -1.50 -10.57 -16.67
C VAL A 258 -0.45 -9.49 -16.40
N TRP A 259 0.74 -9.60 -17.02
CA TRP A 259 1.80 -8.60 -16.87
C TRP A 259 1.59 -7.37 -17.75
N VAL A 260 0.85 -7.50 -18.85
CA VAL A 260 0.39 -6.36 -19.66
C VAL A 260 -0.66 -5.57 -18.88
N LEU A 261 -1.60 -6.27 -18.21
CA LEU A 261 -2.58 -5.65 -17.32
C LEU A 261 -1.92 -4.92 -16.15
N ALA A 262 -0.95 -5.58 -15.49
CA ALA A 262 -0.17 -4.95 -14.42
C ALA A 262 0.58 -3.71 -14.89
N ASP A 263 1.24 -3.75 -16.06
CA ASP A 263 1.90 -2.57 -16.64
C ASP A 263 0.88 -1.45 -16.93
N GLY A 264 -0.32 -1.79 -17.39
CA GLY A 264 -1.40 -0.83 -17.61
C GLY A 264 -1.85 -0.13 -16.32
N MET A 265 -2.06 -0.91 -15.25
CA MET A 265 -2.38 -0.37 -13.92
C MET A 265 -1.25 0.53 -13.40
N CYS A 266 0.01 0.13 -13.57
CA CYS A 266 1.16 0.90 -13.13
C CYS A 266 1.33 2.21 -13.92
N ALA A 267 1.17 2.17 -15.25
CA ALA A 267 1.16 3.37 -16.07
C ALA A 267 0.06 4.35 -15.62
N ALA A 268 -1.12 3.87 -15.22
CA ALA A 268 -2.19 4.72 -14.70
C ALA A 268 -1.82 5.37 -13.35
N LEU A 269 -1.17 4.61 -12.46
CA LEU A 269 -0.67 5.10 -11.17
C LEU A 269 0.48 6.12 -11.33
N GLU A 270 1.27 5.98 -12.40
CA GLU A 270 2.33 6.92 -12.80
C GLU A 270 1.78 8.18 -13.51
N GLY A 271 0.47 8.23 -13.81
CA GLY A 271 -0.15 9.34 -14.54
C GLY A 271 0.02 9.28 -16.07
N GLU A 272 0.54 8.17 -16.61
CA GLU A 272 0.71 7.92 -18.06
C GLU A 272 -0.61 7.39 -18.68
N SER A 273 -1.69 8.18 -18.64
CA SER A 273 -3.06 7.77 -19.04
C SER A 273 -3.16 7.21 -20.47
N ALA A 274 -2.44 7.83 -21.43
CA ALA A 274 -2.39 7.39 -22.82
C ALA A 274 -1.75 6.00 -22.97
N ARG A 275 -0.67 5.74 -22.21
CA ARG A 275 0.01 4.44 -22.22
C ARG A 275 -0.82 3.38 -21.52
N ALA A 276 -1.43 3.70 -20.38
CA ALA A 276 -2.33 2.80 -19.67
C ALA A 276 -3.48 2.34 -20.58
N THR A 277 -4.09 3.27 -21.30
CA THR A 277 -5.13 3.02 -22.32
C THR A 277 -4.64 2.05 -23.40
N ALA A 278 -3.47 2.31 -23.99
CA ALA A 278 -2.90 1.45 -25.03
C ALA A 278 -2.62 0.02 -24.54
N LEU A 279 -2.13 -0.13 -23.30
CA LEU A 279 -1.84 -1.43 -22.69
C LEU A 279 -3.12 -2.23 -22.41
N ILE A 280 -4.18 -1.58 -21.92
CA ILE A 280 -5.48 -2.25 -21.72
C ILE A 280 -6.09 -2.68 -23.05
N ASP A 281 -6.03 -1.84 -24.09
CA ASP A 281 -6.55 -2.21 -25.41
C ASP A 281 -5.72 -3.33 -26.06
N GLN A 282 -4.40 -3.34 -25.84
CA GLN A 282 -3.54 -4.46 -26.22
C GLN A 282 -3.97 -5.75 -25.51
N ALA A 283 -4.14 -5.72 -24.19
CA ALA A 283 -4.53 -6.88 -23.40
C ALA A 283 -5.90 -7.42 -23.83
N ARG A 284 -6.85 -6.52 -24.14
CA ARG A 284 -8.16 -6.86 -24.72
C ARG A 284 -8.03 -7.61 -26.04
N GLY A 285 -7.11 -7.18 -26.90
CA GLY A 285 -6.82 -7.87 -28.16
C GLY A 285 -6.20 -9.26 -27.99
N GLN A 286 -5.47 -9.51 -26.90
CA GLN A 286 -4.78 -10.78 -26.63
C GLN A 286 -5.67 -11.81 -25.92
N ALA A 287 -6.39 -11.40 -24.86
CA ALA A 287 -7.11 -12.30 -23.96
C ALA A 287 -8.64 -12.10 -23.97
N GLY A 288 -9.16 -11.20 -24.80
CA GLY A 288 -10.58 -10.86 -24.85
C GLY A 288 -11.05 -10.00 -23.67
N THR A 289 -12.36 -9.93 -23.44
CA THR A 289 -13.01 -9.04 -22.46
C THR A 289 -13.39 -9.74 -21.15
N GLY A 290 -12.51 -10.60 -20.63
CA GLY A 290 -12.76 -11.33 -19.39
C GLY A 290 -12.84 -10.43 -18.15
N VAL A 291 -13.37 -10.97 -17.05
CA VAL A 291 -13.52 -10.24 -15.77
C VAL A 291 -12.19 -9.69 -15.26
N ASP A 292 -11.07 -10.41 -15.44
CA ASP A 292 -9.74 -9.98 -14.99
C ASP A 292 -9.28 -8.70 -15.73
N LEU A 293 -9.62 -8.56 -17.03
CA LEU A 293 -9.40 -7.32 -17.78
C LEU A 293 -10.29 -6.20 -17.23
N GLN A 294 -11.57 -6.46 -16.98
CA GLN A 294 -12.50 -5.45 -16.45
C GLN A 294 -12.06 -4.95 -15.07
N LEU A 295 -11.53 -5.83 -14.22
CA LEU A 295 -10.94 -5.46 -12.93
C LEU A 295 -9.73 -4.55 -13.12
N ALA A 296 -8.78 -4.92 -13.98
CA ALA A 296 -7.63 -4.08 -14.29
C ALA A 296 -8.04 -2.73 -14.92
N GLU A 297 -9.02 -2.74 -15.83
CA GLU A 297 -9.57 -1.53 -16.45
C GLU A 297 -10.24 -0.62 -15.43
N LYS A 298 -10.88 -1.18 -14.39
CA LYS A 298 -11.43 -0.39 -13.28
C LYS A 298 -10.33 0.27 -12.45
N VAL A 299 -9.23 -0.42 -12.17
CA VAL A 299 -8.06 0.15 -11.49
C VAL A 299 -7.45 1.28 -12.32
N VAL A 300 -7.29 1.07 -13.62
CA VAL A 300 -6.83 2.10 -14.57
C VAL A 300 -7.81 3.29 -14.63
N GLY A 301 -9.12 3.01 -14.61
CA GLY A 301 -10.19 4.00 -14.55
C GLY A 301 -10.18 4.86 -13.28
N ALA A 302 -9.73 4.29 -12.16
CA ALA A 302 -9.54 5.01 -10.90
C ALA A 302 -8.26 5.88 -10.88
N GLY A 303 -7.31 5.63 -11.80
CA GLY A 303 -6.13 6.46 -12.00
C GLY A 303 -6.45 7.81 -12.66
N ALA A 304 -5.48 8.72 -12.70
CA ALA A 304 -5.69 10.06 -13.23
C ALA A 304 -6.07 10.04 -14.72
N GLU A 305 -7.16 10.74 -15.06
CA GLU A 305 -7.51 11.18 -16.41
C GLU A 305 -7.74 10.11 -17.50
N THR A 306 -8.03 8.86 -17.15
CA THR A 306 -8.24 7.81 -18.18
C THR A 306 -9.64 7.85 -18.82
N GLN A 307 -10.62 8.60 -18.25
CA GLN A 307 -12.02 8.66 -18.68
C GLN A 307 -12.68 7.28 -18.90
N ARG A 308 -12.13 6.22 -18.30
CA ARG A 308 -12.63 4.84 -18.41
C ARG A 308 -13.50 4.52 -17.21
N ALA A 309 -14.75 4.19 -17.48
CA ALA A 309 -15.65 3.56 -16.52
C ALA A 309 -16.03 2.19 -17.07
N VAL A 310 -15.91 1.15 -16.25
CA VAL A 310 -16.21 -0.23 -16.65
C VAL A 310 -17.16 -0.86 -15.66
N ASP A 311 -18.19 -1.52 -16.19
CA ASP A 311 -19.09 -2.37 -15.43
C ASP A 311 -18.48 -3.78 -15.35
N ILE A 312 -18.32 -4.30 -14.14
CA ILE A 312 -17.74 -5.63 -13.92
C ILE A 312 -18.85 -6.67 -14.05
N HIS A 313 -18.70 -7.55 -15.04
CA HIS A 313 -19.60 -8.67 -15.27
C HIS A 313 -19.02 -9.97 -14.69
N TRP A 314 -19.66 -10.49 -13.65
CA TRP A 314 -19.29 -11.75 -12.99
C TRP A 314 -19.97 -12.99 -13.60
N GLU A 315 -20.76 -12.81 -14.66
CA GLU A 315 -21.48 -13.91 -15.30
C GLU A 315 -20.51 -14.94 -15.88
N GLY A 316 -20.75 -16.23 -15.60
CA GLY A 316 -19.89 -17.33 -16.04
C GLY A 316 -18.58 -17.50 -15.27
N VAL A 317 -18.35 -16.71 -14.21
CA VAL A 317 -17.18 -16.87 -13.33
C VAL A 317 -17.42 -18.03 -12.36
N ASN A 318 -16.68 -19.13 -12.55
CA ASN A 318 -16.81 -20.35 -11.73
C ASN A 318 -15.69 -20.54 -10.71
N GLU A 319 -14.68 -19.67 -10.72
CA GLU A 319 -13.52 -19.75 -9.83
C GLU A 319 -13.04 -18.36 -9.40
N ILE A 320 -12.44 -18.28 -8.21
CA ILE A 320 -11.81 -17.07 -7.69
C ILE A 320 -10.29 -17.28 -7.76
N ASN A 321 -9.61 -16.47 -8.58
CA ASN A 321 -8.16 -16.45 -8.71
C ASN A 321 -7.58 -15.23 -7.95
N PRO A 322 -6.24 -15.14 -7.77
CA PRO A 322 -5.58 -14.00 -7.14
C PRO A 322 -6.02 -12.62 -7.64
N TRP A 323 -6.26 -12.50 -8.95
CA TRP A 323 -6.72 -11.26 -9.56
C TRP A 323 -8.12 -10.85 -9.09
N ARG A 324 -9.05 -11.82 -9.05
CA ARG A 324 -10.48 -11.60 -8.77
C ARG A 324 -10.80 -11.24 -7.33
N PHE A 325 -9.99 -11.66 -6.37
CA PHE A 325 -10.20 -11.27 -4.97
C PHE A 325 -9.33 -10.08 -4.54
N GLY A 326 -8.23 -9.80 -5.27
CA GLY A 326 -7.30 -8.74 -4.95
C GLY A 326 -7.66 -7.37 -5.55
N LEU A 327 -8.50 -7.32 -6.58
CA LEU A 327 -8.94 -6.10 -7.29
C LEU A 327 -10.45 -5.90 -7.16
#